data_AF-A0A9P3KIL7-F1
#
_entry.id   AF-A0A9P3KIL7-F1
#
_cell.length_a   1.000
_cell.length_b   1.000
_cell.length_c   1.000
_cell.angle_alpha   90.00
_cell.angle_beta   90.00
_cell.angle_gamma   90.00
#
_symmetry.space_group_name_H-M   'P 1'
#
loop_
_entity.id
_entity.type
_entity.pdbx_description
1 polymer ?
#
loop_
_entity_poly.entity_id
_entity_poly.type
_entity_poly.pdbx_seq_one_letter_code
_entity_poly.pdbx_strand_id
1 'polypeptide(L)'
;MARAVLGLLLLLLIAPSAVLARKRASQSSGCVKSTLPGYTSAVDLNGKGLMFHWKVSGSTLSAAVQTTSNKGSVSVGFSKGGKMFPADVVTGYSGGAVKAYKLTGYSGGTASKVKASGISSTTFKFTRSGNDGTVPINYAGSNTLIWAYGTSNKKLTDHGKNRGSKSVDLTCVG
;
A
#
# COMPACT_ATOMS: atom_id res chain seq x y z
N MET A 1 68.02 42.80 -34.54
CA MET A 1 67.22 43.17 -33.36
C MET A 1 66.01 42.24 -33.31
N ALA A 2 66.09 41.16 -32.54
CA ALA A 2 65.07 40.11 -32.45
C ALA A 2 64.19 40.33 -31.20
N ARG A 3 62.88 40.12 -31.33
CA ARG A 3 61.87 40.30 -30.28
C ARG A 3 61.13 38.98 -29.99
N ALA A 4 60.86 38.77 -28.70
CA ALA A 4 59.82 37.96 -28.03
C ALA A 4 59.89 36.43 -28.22
N VAL A 5 60.29 35.60 -27.25
CA VAL A 5 59.70 35.26 -25.92
C VAL A 5 58.36 34.51 -26.00
N LEU A 6 58.48 33.19 -26.07
CA LEU A 6 57.85 32.13 -25.26
C LEU A 6 56.36 32.30 -24.86
N GLY A 7 55.47 31.65 -25.62
CA GLY A 7 54.09 31.37 -25.21
C GLY A 7 53.98 29.99 -24.53
N LEU A 8 53.58 29.99 -23.26
CA LEU A 8 53.28 28.80 -22.45
C LEU A 8 51.93 28.21 -22.87
N LEU A 9 51.94 27.06 -23.55
CA LEU A 9 50.73 26.35 -23.98
C LEU A 9 50.21 25.47 -22.83
N LEU A 10 49.16 25.92 -22.15
CA LEU A 10 48.46 25.15 -21.11
C LEU A 10 47.52 24.13 -21.78
N LEU A 11 47.90 22.85 -21.77
CA LEU A 11 47.10 21.75 -22.29
C LEU A 11 46.00 21.38 -21.27
N LEU A 12 44.76 21.84 -21.48
CA LEU A 12 43.60 21.38 -20.70
C LEU A 12 43.18 19.99 -21.20
N LEU A 13 43.45 18.96 -20.40
CA LEU A 13 42.88 17.62 -20.55
C LEU A 13 41.38 17.66 -20.22
N ILE A 14 40.53 17.66 -21.25
CA ILE A 14 39.09 17.44 -21.08
C ILE A 14 38.88 15.92 -21.02
N ALA A 15 38.69 15.38 -19.81
CA ALA A 15 38.24 14.00 -19.65
C ALA A 15 36.77 13.87 -20.11
N PRO A 16 36.39 12.82 -20.85
CA PRO A 16 35.00 12.59 -21.21
C PRO A 16 34.19 12.27 -19.96
N SER A 17 33.13 13.04 -19.73
CA SER A 17 32.18 12.81 -18.66
C SER A 17 31.63 11.38 -18.77
N ALA A 18 31.98 10.53 -17.82
CA ALA A 18 31.32 9.25 -17.64
C ALA A 18 29.84 9.54 -17.30
N VAL A 19 28.97 9.40 -18.30
CA VAL A 19 27.53 9.34 -18.11
C VAL A 19 27.28 8.01 -17.40
N LEU A 20 27.41 8.01 -16.06
CA LEU A 20 26.78 6.99 -15.25
C LEU A 20 25.29 7.14 -15.48
N ALA A 21 24.75 6.31 -16.36
CA ALA A 21 23.35 5.93 -16.33
C ALA A 21 23.08 5.41 -14.92
N ARG A 22 22.58 6.30 -14.04
CA ARG A 22 21.90 5.88 -12.82
C ARG A 22 20.79 4.97 -13.32
N LYS A 23 20.99 3.66 -13.18
CA LYS A 23 19.90 2.71 -13.02
C LYS A 23 18.99 3.40 -11.99
N ARG A 24 17.87 3.95 -12.44
CA ARG A 24 16.84 4.45 -11.53
C ARG A 24 16.44 3.22 -10.73
N ALA A 25 17.05 3.05 -9.56
CA ALA A 25 16.41 2.35 -8.48
C ALA A 25 15.21 3.22 -8.12
N SER A 26 14.14 3.11 -8.91
CA SER A 26 12.80 3.41 -8.43
C SER A 26 12.43 2.28 -7.49
N GLN A 27 13.17 2.16 -6.38
CA GLN A 27 12.77 1.38 -5.24
C GLN A 27 11.61 2.15 -4.63
N SER A 28 10.41 1.87 -5.14
CA SER A 28 9.18 2.37 -4.58
C SER A 28 9.04 1.82 -3.16
N SER A 29 9.28 2.67 -2.17
CA SER A 29 8.60 2.71 -0.86
C SER A 29 8.33 1.36 -0.16
N GLY A 30 9.34 0.78 0.48
CA GLY A 30 9.18 -0.08 1.67
C GLY A 30 8.30 -1.33 1.56
N CYS A 31 7.98 -1.81 0.35
CA CYS A 31 7.34 -3.10 0.18
C CYS A 31 8.38 -4.23 0.13
N VAL A 32 7.94 -5.45 0.42
CA VAL A 32 8.74 -6.67 0.43
C VAL A 32 7.99 -7.79 -0.29
N LYS A 33 8.70 -8.84 -0.71
CA LYS A 33 8.04 -10.06 -1.21
C LYS A 33 7.06 -10.61 -0.17
N SER A 34 5.86 -10.95 -0.61
CA SER A 34 4.87 -11.55 0.29
C SER A 34 5.31 -12.94 0.74
N THR A 35 5.18 -13.21 2.04
CA THR A 35 5.34 -14.54 2.63
C THR A 35 4.04 -15.36 2.61
N LEU A 36 2.90 -14.71 2.35
CA LEU A 36 1.60 -15.37 2.29
C LEU A 36 1.37 -16.00 0.90
N PRO A 37 1.05 -17.31 0.81
CA PRO A 37 0.82 -17.98 -0.47
C PRO A 37 -0.29 -17.32 -1.29
N GLY A 38 -0.04 -17.17 -2.59
CA GLY A 38 -0.98 -16.56 -3.56
C GLY A 38 -0.85 -15.05 -3.73
N TYR A 39 0.04 -14.39 -2.97
CA TYR A 39 0.34 -12.95 -3.06
C TYR A 39 1.79 -12.73 -3.50
N THR A 40 2.06 -11.61 -4.18
CA THR A 40 3.39 -11.30 -4.72
C THR A 40 4.14 -10.33 -3.81
N SER A 41 3.43 -9.32 -3.30
CA SER A 41 4.04 -8.20 -2.59
C SER A 41 3.33 -7.95 -1.26
N ALA A 42 4.03 -7.34 -0.32
CA ALA A 42 3.50 -7.00 0.99
C ALA A 42 4.12 -5.71 1.54
N VAL A 43 3.41 -5.04 2.44
CA VAL A 43 3.89 -3.84 3.14
C VAL A 43 3.33 -3.81 4.56
N ASP A 44 4.15 -3.40 5.53
CA ASP A 44 3.67 -3.10 6.88
C ASP A 44 2.96 -1.74 6.88
N LEU A 45 1.65 -1.72 7.17
CA LEU A 45 0.83 -0.51 7.13
C LEU A 45 1.08 0.42 8.33
N ASN A 46 1.55 -0.11 9.46
CA ASN A 46 1.64 0.66 10.71
C ASN A 46 3.00 0.54 11.43
N GLY A 47 3.95 -0.19 10.86
CA GLY A 47 5.27 -0.43 11.45
C GLY A 47 5.24 -1.33 12.69
N LYS A 48 4.12 -2.03 12.90
CA LYS A 48 3.86 -2.88 14.08
C LYS A 48 3.31 -4.25 13.67
N GLY A 49 3.56 -4.67 12.43
CA GLY A 49 3.16 -5.97 11.91
C GLY A 49 1.70 -6.07 11.46
N LEU A 50 1.10 -4.97 11.03
CA LEU A 50 -0.15 -5.01 10.25
C LEU A 50 0.20 -5.08 8.77
N MET A 51 0.34 -6.29 8.25
CA MET A 51 0.79 -6.52 6.89
C MET A 51 -0.38 -6.48 5.92
N PHE A 52 -0.21 -5.73 4.83
CA PHE A 52 -1.07 -5.77 3.66
C PHE A 52 -0.35 -6.50 2.54
N HIS A 53 -0.92 -7.62 2.10
CA HIS A 53 -0.40 -8.46 1.01
C HIS A 53 -1.27 -8.25 -0.22
N TRP A 54 -0.66 -8.23 -1.41
CA TRP A 54 -1.41 -8.12 -2.64
C TRP A 54 -0.81 -8.92 -3.80
N LYS A 55 -1.70 -9.18 -4.77
CA LYS A 55 -1.39 -9.59 -6.13
C LYS A 55 -2.38 -8.89 -7.05
N VAL A 56 -1.88 -8.33 -8.15
CA VAL A 56 -2.71 -7.75 -9.21
C VAL A 56 -2.77 -8.73 -10.37
N SER A 57 -3.95 -8.95 -10.92
CA SER A 57 -4.18 -9.77 -12.11
C SER A 57 -5.20 -9.08 -13.01
N GLY A 58 -4.72 -8.47 -14.10
CA GLY A 58 -5.55 -7.58 -14.92
C GLY A 58 -6.13 -6.43 -14.09
N SER A 59 -7.45 -6.26 -14.13
CA SER A 59 -8.19 -5.24 -13.37
C SER A 59 -8.70 -5.72 -12.01
N THR A 60 -8.10 -6.77 -11.45
CA THR A 60 -8.50 -7.35 -10.16
C THR A 60 -7.34 -7.33 -9.18
N LEU A 61 -7.60 -6.76 -8.00
CA LEU A 61 -6.73 -6.85 -6.84
C LEU A 61 -7.18 -8.03 -5.99
N SER A 62 -6.27 -8.96 -5.73
CA SER A 62 -6.39 -9.91 -4.62
C SER A 62 -5.56 -9.40 -3.46
N ALA A 63 -6.16 -9.24 -2.29
CA ALA A 63 -5.50 -8.72 -1.10
C ALA A 63 -5.76 -9.55 0.16
N ALA A 64 -4.80 -9.52 1.07
CA ALA A 64 -4.95 -10.04 2.42
C ALA A 64 -4.39 -9.05 3.43
N VAL A 65 -5.01 -9.03 4.60
CA VAL A 65 -4.49 -8.32 5.77
C VAL A 65 -4.12 -9.36 6.81
N GLN A 66 -2.88 -9.31 7.26
CA GLN A 66 -2.34 -10.22 8.28
C GLN A 66 -1.84 -9.40 9.48
N THR A 67 -2.14 -9.87 10.69
CA THR A 67 -1.64 -9.30 11.95
C THR A 67 -0.71 -10.27 12.67
N THR A 68 0.29 -9.73 13.38
CA THR A 68 1.22 -10.51 14.22
C THR A 68 0.57 -11.12 15.46
N SER A 69 -0.55 -10.55 15.92
CA SER A 69 -1.37 -11.10 17.00
C SER A 69 -2.86 -10.93 16.69
N ASN A 70 -3.72 -11.70 17.37
CA ASN A 70 -5.17 -11.54 17.22
C ASN A 70 -5.56 -10.12 17.65
N LYS A 71 -5.91 -9.29 16.67
CA LYS A 71 -6.55 -7.99 16.88
C LYS A 71 -8.03 -8.28 16.70
N GLY A 72 -8.84 -8.04 17.73
CA GLY A 72 -10.24 -8.47 17.75
C GLY A 72 -10.96 -8.17 16.44
N SER A 73 -10.85 -6.95 15.93
CA SER A 73 -11.28 -6.58 14.57
C SER A 73 -10.21 -5.81 13.84
N VAL A 74 -10.13 -5.96 12.52
CA VAL A 74 -9.18 -5.27 11.64
C VAL A 74 -9.92 -4.79 10.40
N SER A 75 -9.62 -3.56 9.99
CA SER A 75 -10.17 -2.93 8.80
C SER A 75 -9.06 -2.33 7.97
N VAL A 76 -9.16 -2.49 6.65
CA VAL A 76 -8.30 -1.82 5.66
C VAL A 76 -9.17 -1.26 4.57
N GLY A 77 -8.80 -0.13 3.98
CA GLY A 77 -9.55 0.41 2.87
C GLY A 77 -8.78 1.35 1.98
N PHE A 78 -9.33 1.61 0.80
CA PHE A 78 -8.84 2.61 -0.12
C PHE A 78 -9.53 3.94 0.19
N SER A 79 -8.77 5.01 0.35
CA SER A 79 -9.27 6.31 0.78
C SER A 79 -8.84 7.42 -0.17
N LYS A 80 -9.71 8.40 -0.35
CA LYS A 80 -9.31 9.68 -0.96
C LYS A 80 -8.61 10.54 0.10
N GLY A 81 -7.28 10.49 0.14
CA GLY A 81 -6.46 11.37 0.99
C GLY A 81 -6.29 10.91 2.44
N GLY A 82 -6.47 9.62 2.74
CA GLY A 82 -6.12 9.03 4.04
C GLY A 82 -7.13 9.29 5.16
N LYS A 83 -8.29 9.85 4.83
CA LYS A 83 -9.40 10.08 5.75
C LYS A 83 -10.34 8.86 5.79
N MET A 84 -11.11 8.73 6.87
CA MET A 84 -12.07 7.64 7.03
C MET A 84 -13.14 7.62 5.93
N PHE A 85 -13.53 8.78 5.41
CA PHE A 85 -14.39 8.90 4.23
C PHE A 85 -13.91 10.05 3.34
N PRO A 86 -14.20 10.01 2.02
CA PRO A 86 -14.77 8.86 1.31
C PRO A 86 -13.77 7.71 1.20
N ALA A 87 -14.22 6.48 1.50
CA ALA A 87 -13.38 5.29 1.46
C ALA A 87 -14.17 4.00 1.18
N ASP A 88 -13.49 3.01 0.60
CA ASP A 88 -13.97 1.63 0.50
C ASP A 88 -13.19 0.77 1.48
N VAL A 89 -13.86 0.28 2.53
CA VAL A 89 -13.24 -0.44 3.64
C VAL A 89 -13.70 -1.88 3.65
N VAL A 90 -12.75 -2.80 3.82
CA VAL A 90 -12.98 -4.21 4.13
C VAL A 90 -12.57 -4.46 5.56
N THR A 91 -13.42 -5.19 6.26
CA THR A 91 -13.33 -5.39 7.69
C THR A 91 -13.53 -6.86 8.04
N GLY A 92 -12.65 -7.42 8.84
CA GLY A 92 -12.77 -8.77 9.39
C GLY A 92 -12.55 -8.79 10.91
N TYR A 93 -13.12 -9.78 11.60
CA TYR A 93 -12.88 -10.06 13.01
C TYR A 93 -12.99 -11.55 13.29
N SER A 94 -12.16 -12.10 14.18
CA SER A 94 -11.92 -13.55 14.27
C SER A 94 -13.14 -14.42 14.59
N GLY A 95 -14.25 -13.82 15.03
CA GLY A 95 -15.52 -14.49 15.34
C GLY A 95 -16.67 -14.19 14.37
N GLY A 96 -16.42 -13.62 13.18
CA GLY A 96 -17.51 -13.33 12.25
C GLY A 96 -17.10 -13.18 10.80
N ALA A 97 -18.05 -12.72 9.98
CA ALA A 97 -17.87 -12.56 8.54
C ALA A 97 -17.01 -11.34 8.21
N VAL A 98 -16.22 -11.46 7.15
CA VAL A 98 -15.58 -10.31 6.54
C VAL A 98 -16.62 -9.53 5.74
N LYS A 99 -16.72 -8.23 5.99
CA LYS A 99 -17.69 -7.33 5.37
C LYS A 99 -16.98 -6.18 4.68
N ALA A 100 -17.57 -5.68 3.61
CA ALA A 100 -17.06 -4.52 2.91
C ALA A 100 -18.09 -3.39 2.88
N TYR A 101 -17.61 -2.17 3.04
CA TYR A 101 -18.42 -0.97 3.21
C TYR A 101 -17.91 0.16 2.31
N LYS A 102 -18.84 0.92 1.76
CA LYS A 102 -18.58 2.25 1.20
C LYS A 102 -18.87 3.26 2.30
N LEU A 103 -17.86 3.99 2.73
CA LEU A 103 -17.97 5.01 3.77
C LEU A 103 -18.16 6.38 3.12
N THR A 104 -19.30 7.01 3.39
CA THR A 104 -19.64 8.37 2.95
C THR A 104 -19.75 9.36 4.12
N GLY A 105 -19.55 8.88 5.35
CA GLY A 105 -19.54 9.65 6.59
C GLY A 105 -18.84 8.89 7.71
N TYR A 106 -18.86 9.45 8.93
CA TYR A 106 -18.26 8.83 10.12
C TYR A 106 -19.10 7.70 10.73
N SER A 107 -20.38 7.61 10.39
CA SER A 107 -21.30 6.57 10.81
C SER A 107 -22.04 5.98 9.61
N GLY A 108 -22.24 4.67 9.62
CA GLY A 108 -22.89 3.96 8.53
C GLY A 108 -22.03 3.83 7.28
N GLY A 109 -22.10 2.65 6.66
CA GLY A 109 -21.56 2.40 5.34
C GLY A 109 -22.49 1.47 4.59
N THR A 110 -22.66 1.67 3.30
CA THR A 110 -23.44 0.74 2.48
C THR A 110 -22.57 -0.46 2.11
N ALA A 111 -23.17 -1.64 1.97
CA ALA A 111 -22.45 -2.82 1.50
C ALA A 111 -21.68 -2.51 0.19
N SER A 112 -20.42 -2.91 0.15
CA SER A 112 -19.58 -2.79 -1.04
C SER A 112 -19.54 -4.11 -1.82
N LYS A 113 -19.26 -4.05 -3.12
CA LYS A 113 -19.15 -5.24 -3.98
C LYS A 113 -17.83 -6.01 -3.79
N VAL A 114 -16.94 -5.49 -2.95
CA VAL A 114 -15.67 -6.14 -2.61
C VAL A 114 -15.94 -7.52 -2.00
N LYS A 115 -15.42 -8.56 -2.66
CA LYS A 115 -15.69 -9.95 -2.29
C LYS A 115 -14.68 -10.38 -1.25
N ALA A 116 -15.14 -10.57 -0.03
CA ALA A 116 -14.30 -11.11 1.02
C ALA A 116 -14.22 -12.64 0.98
N SER A 117 -13.06 -13.21 1.29
CA SER A 117 -12.79 -14.64 1.16
C SER A 117 -11.92 -15.15 2.32
N GLY A 118 -12.54 -15.75 3.33
CA GLY A 118 -11.85 -16.47 4.40
C GLY A 118 -11.32 -15.57 5.52
N ILE A 119 -11.47 -16.07 6.74
CA ILE A 119 -10.94 -15.48 7.96
C ILE A 119 -10.26 -16.56 8.79
N SER A 120 -9.03 -16.29 9.21
CA SER A 120 -8.39 -16.95 10.34
C SER A 120 -8.31 -15.95 11.51
N SER A 121 -7.79 -16.38 12.65
CA SER A 121 -7.61 -15.50 13.82
C SER A 121 -6.75 -14.27 13.56
N THR A 122 -5.91 -14.28 12.53
CA THR A 122 -4.96 -13.19 12.23
C THR A 122 -4.97 -12.74 10.79
N THR A 123 -5.72 -13.40 9.90
CA THR A 123 -5.70 -13.08 8.47
C THR A 123 -7.12 -13.04 7.91
N PHE A 124 -7.46 -11.97 7.20
CA PHE A 124 -8.63 -11.98 6.31
C PHE A 124 -8.21 -11.61 4.90
N LYS A 125 -8.93 -12.16 3.91
CA LYS A 125 -8.63 -11.94 2.49
C LYS A 125 -9.83 -11.35 1.77
N PHE A 126 -9.57 -10.65 0.68
CA PHE A 126 -10.60 -10.08 -0.18
C PHE A 126 -10.10 -9.88 -1.61
N THR A 127 -11.04 -9.74 -2.52
CA THR A 127 -10.79 -9.38 -3.92
C THR A 127 -11.62 -8.16 -4.29
N ARG A 128 -11.03 -7.26 -5.07
CA ARG A 128 -11.65 -6.02 -5.50
C ARG A 128 -11.31 -5.74 -6.96
N SER A 129 -12.32 -5.63 -7.82
CA SER A 129 -12.12 -5.06 -9.14
C SER A 129 -12.05 -3.54 -9.06
N GLY A 130 -11.36 -2.90 -10.02
CA GLY A 130 -11.08 -1.46 -9.96
C GLY A 130 -12.32 -0.56 -9.78
N ASN A 131 -13.48 -1.02 -10.26
CA ASN A 131 -14.75 -0.29 -10.26
C ASN A 131 -15.72 -0.70 -9.14
N ASP A 132 -15.35 -1.64 -8.25
CA ASP A 132 -16.27 -2.19 -7.24
C ASP A 132 -16.54 -1.27 -6.03
N GLY A 133 -15.98 -0.05 -6.02
CA GLY A 133 -16.09 0.90 -4.90
C GLY A 133 -16.18 2.36 -5.34
N THR A 134 -16.20 3.29 -4.38
CA THR A 134 -16.24 4.75 -4.60
C THR A 134 -14.86 5.38 -4.78
N VAL A 135 -13.80 4.69 -4.38
CA VAL A 135 -12.40 5.15 -4.50
C VAL A 135 -11.67 4.27 -5.53
N PRO A 136 -11.43 4.75 -6.76
CA PRO A 136 -10.76 3.97 -7.80
C PRO A 136 -9.40 3.44 -7.35
N ILE A 137 -9.04 2.25 -7.81
CA ILE A 137 -7.70 1.68 -7.60
C ILE A 137 -6.79 2.16 -8.73
N ASN A 138 -5.66 2.77 -8.36
CA ASN A 138 -4.57 3.03 -9.29
C ASN A 138 -3.65 1.81 -9.37
N TYR A 139 -3.89 0.92 -10.35
CA TYR A 139 -3.05 -0.27 -10.55
C TYR A 139 -1.64 0.04 -11.05
N ALA A 140 -1.42 1.23 -11.60
CA ALA A 140 -0.15 1.66 -12.17
C ALA A 140 0.67 2.56 -11.23
N GLY A 141 0.30 2.64 -9.95
CA GLY A 141 1.07 3.41 -8.99
C GLY A 141 0.51 3.41 -7.57
N SER A 142 0.68 4.57 -6.92
CA SER A 142 0.34 4.79 -5.51
C SER A 142 -1.17 4.89 -5.26
N ASN A 143 -1.58 4.28 -4.15
CA ASN A 143 -2.92 4.32 -3.57
C ASN A 143 -2.80 4.74 -2.10
N THR A 144 -3.74 5.53 -1.59
CA THR A 144 -3.80 5.79 -0.15
C THR A 144 -4.65 4.75 0.53
N LEU A 145 -4.02 3.89 1.33
CA LEU A 145 -4.73 2.97 2.20
C LEU A 145 -4.97 3.62 3.55
N ILE A 146 -6.13 3.33 4.14
CA ILE A 146 -6.42 3.55 5.56
C ILE A 146 -6.48 2.20 6.25
N TRP A 147 -6.16 2.20 7.54
CA TRP A 147 -6.25 1.03 8.39
C TRP A 147 -6.79 1.39 9.77
N ALA A 148 -7.44 0.43 10.40
CA ALA A 148 -7.87 0.51 11.78
C ALA A 148 -7.95 -0.88 12.41
N TYR A 149 -7.80 -0.98 13.72
CA TYR A 149 -8.12 -2.20 14.45
C TYR A 149 -8.79 -1.92 15.81
N GLY A 150 -9.70 -2.81 16.18
CA GLY A 150 -10.42 -2.79 17.46
C GLY A 150 -10.06 -4.00 18.32
N THR A 151 -10.46 -3.96 19.59
CA THR A 151 -10.17 -5.01 20.57
C THR A 151 -11.22 -6.12 20.62
N SER A 152 -12.44 -5.88 20.14
CA SER A 152 -13.51 -6.88 20.15
C SER A 152 -13.42 -7.84 18.97
N ASN A 153 -13.52 -9.14 19.26
CA ASN A 153 -13.59 -10.22 18.27
C ASN A 153 -15.01 -10.70 17.95
N LYS A 154 -16.05 -10.01 18.47
CA LYS A 154 -17.47 -10.38 18.29
C LYS A 154 -18.24 -9.36 17.45
N LYS A 155 -17.79 -8.11 17.45
CA LYS A 155 -18.45 -7.00 16.76
C LYS A 155 -17.44 -5.92 16.39
N LEU A 156 -17.83 -5.05 15.48
CA LEU A 156 -17.10 -3.82 15.26
C LEU A 156 -17.29 -2.87 16.43
N THR A 157 -16.18 -2.30 16.87
CA THR A 157 -16.13 -1.30 17.93
C THR A 157 -15.35 -0.10 17.42
N ASP A 158 -15.46 1.02 18.13
CA ASP A 158 -14.55 2.14 17.90
C ASP A 158 -13.09 1.67 17.98
N HIS A 159 -12.28 2.15 17.03
CA HIS A 159 -10.85 1.85 16.95
C HIS A 159 -10.01 2.87 17.73
N GLY A 160 -10.60 3.96 18.22
CA GLY A 160 -9.90 5.00 18.97
C GLY A 160 -8.66 5.50 18.20
N LYS A 161 -7.49 5.45 18.85
CA LYS A 161 -6.18 5.83 18.28
C LYS A 161 -5.52 4.74 17.42
N ASN A 162 -6.09 3.53 17.34
CA ASN A 162 -5.55 2.41 16.57
C ASN A 162 -5.94 2.51 15.09
N ARG A 163 -5.52 3.59 14.45
CA ARG A 163 -5.88 3.92 13.07
C ARG A 163 -4.77 4.72 12.39
N GLY A 164 -4.75 4.69 11.07
CA GLY A 164 -3.84 5.51 10.28
C GLY A 164 -4.04 5.35 8.79
N SER A 165 -3.12 5.92 8.04
CA SER A 165 -3.07 5.80 6.58
C SER A 165 -1.65 5.59 6.09
N LYS A 166 -1.50 4.93 4.94
CA LYS A 166 -0.21 4.73 4.27
C LYS A 166 -0.38 4.80 2.75
N SER A 167 0.57 5.43 2.07
CA SER A 167 0.67 5.33 0.60
C SER A 167 1.27 3.97 0.23
N VAL A 168 0.60 3.25 -0.67
CA VAL A 168 1.04 1.93 -1.15
C VAL A 168 1.05 1.96 -2.68
N ASP A 169 2.22 1.74 -3.26
CA ASP A 169 2.39 1.56 -4.69
C ASP A 169 2.13 0.09 -5.07
N LEU A 170 1.07 -0.15 -5.84
CA LEU A 170 0.71 -1.51 -6.25
C LEU A 170 1.63 -2.07 -7.34
N THR A 171 2.46 -1.24 -7.98
CA THR A 171 3.53 -1.66 -8.90
C THR A 171 4.77 -2.15 -8.18
N CYS A 172 4.85 -1.95 -6.85
CA CYS A 172 5.97 -2.40 -6.07
C CYS A 172 6.05 -3.94 -6.05
N VAL A 173 7.16 -4.46 -6.53
CA VAL A 173 7.52 -5.88 -6.47
C VAL A 173 8.70 -5.98 -5.51
N GLY A 174 8.49 -6.71 -4.41
CA GLY A 174 9.54 -6.91 -3.40
C GLY A 174 10.29 -8.21 -3.54
#